data_AF-A0A835QFK3-F1
#
_entry.id   AF-A0A835QFK3-F1
#
_cell.length_a   1.000
_cell.length_b   1.000
_cell.length_c   1.000
_cell.angle_alpha   90.00
_cell.angle_beta   90.00
_cell.angle_gamma   90.00
#
_symmetry.space_group_name_H-M   'P 1'
#
loop_
_entity.id
_entity.type
_entity.pdbx_description
1 polymer ?
#
loop_
_entity_poly.entity_id
_entity_poly.type
_entity_poly.pdbx_seq_one_letter_code
_entity_poly.pdbx_strand_id
1 'polypeptide(L)'
;MQGCLILIRFWARFSLLFCTWRFAKAMLLNLKLVDNHSVEAEFAQNALFAKHPDMKGWPKNHNFEIFKLDIENLFLLDWYGGPKPLTPKEYFRYEEKEIHSY
;
A
#
# COMPACT_ATOMS: atom_id res chain seq x y z
N MET A 1 -50.33 -26.99 -17.80
CA MET A 1 -50.22 -27.59 -16.44
C MET A 1 -48.86 -28.29 -16.36
N GLN A 2 -47.73 -27.58 -16.38
CA GLN A 2 -47.15 -26.80 -15.27
C GLN A 2 -46.91 -27.64 -14.01
N GLY A 3 -46.00 -28.62 -14.10
CA GLY A 3 -45.25 -29.12 -12.95
C GLY A 3 -44.04 -28.22 -12.69
N CYS A 4 -44.31 -26.93 -12.48
CA CYS A 4 -43.39 -26.00 -11.83
C CYS A 4 -43.66 -26.14 -10.32
N LEU A 5 -42.63 -25.92 -9.50
CA LEU A 5 -42.59 -26.04 -8.04
C LEU A 5 -42.31 -27.46 -7.50
N ILE A 6 -41.37 -27.51 -6.53
CA ILE A 6 -40.84 -28.69 -5.82
C ILE A 6 -39.66 -29.34 -6.59
N LEU A 7 -38.45 -28.79 -6.62
CA LEU A 7 -37.49 -28.77 -5.50
C LEU A 7 -36.40 -27.71 -5.75
N ILE A 8 -36.73 -26.46 -5.45
CA ILE A 8 -35.72 -25.51 -4.96
C ILE A 8 -35.62 -25.81 -3.46
N ARG A 9 -34.44 -26.28 -3.03
CA ARG A 9 -33.94 -26.50 -1.65
C ARG A 9 -33.41 -27.91 -1.48
N PHE A 10 -32.16 -28.14 -1.90
CA PHE A 10 -31.14 -28.67 -0.96
C PHE A 10 -29.69 -28.70 -1.46
N TRP A 11 -29.30 -28.05 -2.55
CA TRP A 11 -27.86 -27.83 -2.82
C TRP A 11 -27.56 -26.46 -3.43
N ALA A 12 -28.23 -25.43 -2.89
CA ALA A 12 -27.69 -24.07 -2.89
C ALA A 12 -26.85 -23.92 -1.61
N ARG A 13 -25.71 -24.61 -1.53
CA ARG A 13 -24.73 -24.37 -0.46
C ARG A 13 -23.31 -24.70 -0.88
N PHE A 14 -22.93 -24.43 -2.12
CA PHE A 14 -21.54 -24.26 -2.52
C PHE A 14 -21.45 -23.34 -3.75
N SER A 15 -22.32 -22.32 -3.80
CA SER A 15 -22.10 -21.18 -4.68
C SER A 15 -21.34 -20.13 -3.89
N LEU A 16 -20.15 -19.79 -4.37
CA LEU A 16 -19.56 -18.48 -4.23
C LEU A 16 -19.24 -18.04 -2.79
N LEU A 17 -18.03 -18.34 -2.32
CA LEU A 17 -17.26 -17.40 -1.51
C LEU A 17 -15.76 -17.79 -1.43
N PHE A 18 -15.18 -18.22 -2.56
CA PHE A 18 -13.80 -17.79 -2.85
C PHE A 18 -13.88 -16.31 -3.23
N CYS A 19 -14.17 -15.48 -2.24
CA CYS A 19 -13.85 -14.07 -2.31
C CYS A 19 -12.33 -14.04 -2.25
N THR A 20 -11.69 -14.11 -3.42
CA THR A 20 -10.30 -13.73 -3.56
C THR A 20 -10.25 -12.26 -3.17
N TRP A 21 -10.05 -12.01 -1.87
CA TRP A 21 -9.73 -10.70 -1.34
C TRP A 21 -8.43 -10.30 -2.01
N ARG A 22 -8.59 -9.61 -3.14
CA ARG A 22 -7.56 -8.84 -3.77
C ARG A 22 -7.12 -7.88 -2.68
N PHE A 23 -5.90 -8.05 -2.15
CA PHE A 23 -5.29 -7.17 -1.17
C PHE A 23 -5.15 -5.77 -1.78
N ALA A 24 -6.25 -5.03 -1.84
CA ALA A 24 -6.30 -3.67 -2.32
C ALA A 24 -5.76 -2.80 -1.18
N LYS A 25 -4.45 -2.62 -1.15
CA LYS A 25 -3.79 -1.65 -0.27
C LYS A 25 -4.15 -0.25 -0.79
N ALA A 26 -5.22 0.33 -0.25
CA ALA A 26 -5.61 1.70 -0.57
C ALA A 26 -4.83 2.66 0.35
N MET A 27 -3.96 3.45 -0.25
CA MET A 27 -3.20 4.50 0.42
C MET A 27 -3.39 5.78 -0.38
N LEU A 28 -3.82 6.85 0.29
CA LEU A 28 -3.89 8.18 -0.34
C LEU A 28 -2.60 8.91 0.01
N LEU A 29 -1.76 9.07 -1.02
CA LEU A 29 -0.48 9.76 -0.94
C LEU A 29 -0.48 10.91 -1.93
N ASN A 30 0.12 12.03 -1.53
CA ASN A 30 0.37 13.15 -2.41
C ASN A 30 1.84 13.15 -2.84
N LEU A 31 2.08 13.12 -4.15
CA LEU A 31 3.42 13.22 -4.70
C LEU A 31 3.85 14.70 -4.71
N LYS A 32 4.96 15.02 -4.06
CA LYS A 32 5.52 16.37 -4.00
C LYS A 32 6.94 16.36 -4.55
N LEU A 33 7.26 17.34 -5.39
CA LEU A 33 8.62 17.56 -5.87
C LEU A 33 9.50 18.01 -4.70
N VAL A 34 10.70 17.44 -4.59
CA VAL A 34 11.71 17.89 -3.63
C VAL A 34 12.51 19.02 -4.26
N ASP A 35 12.79 20.07 -3.48
CA ASP A 35 13.66 21.15 -3.94
C ASP A 35 15.11 20.65 -4.05
N ASN A 36 15.67 20.71 -5.26
CA ASN A 36 17.02 20.23 -5.58
C ASN A 36 18.13 20.94 -4.79
N HIS A 37 17.88 22.15 -4.28
CA HIS A 37 18.87 22.91 -3.49
C HIS A 37 18.76 22.67 -1.97
N SER A 38 17.80 21.86 -1.54
CA SER A 38 17.58 21.58 -0.12
C SER A 38 18.49 20.47 0.41
N VAL A 39 18.75 20.48 1.72
CA VAL A 39 19.43 19.38 2.43
C VAL A 39 18.65 18.06 2.29
N GLU A 40 17.33 18.14 2.16
CA GLU A 40 16.45 16.98 1.94
C GLU A 40 16.75 16.29 0.60
N ALA A 41 17.12 17.02 -0.46
CA ALA A 41 17.44 16.43 -1.75
C ALA A 41 18.71 15.58 -1.71
N GLU A 42 19.75 16.03 -1.00
CA GLU A 42 20.98 15.23 -0.82
C GLU A 42 20.70 13.95 -0.05
N PHE A 43 19.94 14.05 1.06
CA PHE A 43 19.52 12.89 1.83
C PHE A 43 18.70 11.91 0.99
N ALA A 44 17.70 12.42 0.24
CA ALA A 44 16.85 11.60 -0.59
C ALA A 44 17.63 10.91 -1.71
N GLN A 45 18.56 11.63 -2.37
CA GLN A 45 19.43 11.06 -3.39
C GLN A 45 20.31 9.93 -2.84
N ASN A 46 20.92 10.14 -1.67
CA ASN A 46 21.75 9.14 -1.03
C ASN A 46 20.93 7.90 -0.64
N ALA A 47 19.74 8.08 -0.06
CA ALA A 47 18.84 6.98 0.28
C ALA A 47 18.38 6.20 -0.97
N LEU A 48 18.06 6.91 -2.05
CA LEU A 48 17.64 6.34 -3.33
C LEU A 48 18.75 5.49 -3.95
N PHE A 49 19.98 6.01 -4.00
CA PHE A 49 21.14 5.31 -4.55
C PHE A 49 21.64 4.17 -3.67
N ALA A 50 21.41 4.24 -2.35
CA ALA A 50 21.68 3.12 -1.46
C ALA A 50 20.74 1.93 -1.73
N LYS A 51 19.49 2.20 -2.13
CA LYS A 51 18.51 1.16 -2.51
C LYS A 51 18.64 0.73 -3.97
N HIS A 52 18.99 1.65 -4.86
CA HIS A 52 19.10 1.45 -6.30
C HIS A 52 20.44 1.99 -6.84
N PRO A 53 21.55 1.25 -6.66
CA PRO A 53 22.88 1.70 -7.07
C PRO A 53 22.98 2.01 -8.57
N ASP A 54 22.23 1.29 -9.41
CA ASP A 54 22.22 1.45 -10.87
C ASP A 54 21.80 2.86 -11.32
N MET A 55 21.01 3.56 -10.50
CA MET A 55 20.56 4.92 -10.80
C MET A 55 21.70 5.93 -10.92
N LYS A 56 22.88 5.64 -10.34
CA LYS A 56 24.08 6.47 -10.50
C LYS A 56 24.58 6.50 -11.96
N GLY A 57 24.31 5.43 -12.71
CA GLY A 57 24.72 5.29 -14.10
C GLY A 57 23.68 5.77 -15.11
N TRP A 58 22.53 6.27 -14.64
CA TRP A 58 21.45 6.69 -15.55
C TRP A 58 21.86 7.88 -16.40
N PRO A 59 21.32 7.96 -17.63
CA PRO A 59 21.73 8.99 -18.60
C PRO A 59 21.29 10.39 -18.17
N LYS A 60 22.22 11.35 -18.19
CA LYS A 60 22.02 12.71 -17.67
C LYS A 60 21.07 13.58 -18.51
N ASN A 61 20.79 13.19 -19.75
CA ASN A 61 19.93 13.93 -20.68
C ASN A 61 18.42 13.74 -20.42
N HIS A 62 18.03 12.97 -19.39
CA HIS A 62 16.63 12.72 -19.06
C HIS A 62 16.06 13.57 -17.91
N ASN A 63 16.80 14.57 -17.40
CA ASN A 63 16.34 15.53 -16.38
C ASN A 63 15.58 14.87 -15.21
N PHE A 64 16.16 13.84 -14.61
CA PHE A 64 15.51 13.15 -13.49
C PHE A 64 15.36 14.06 -12.27
N GLU A 65 14.18 14.05 -11.68
CA GLU A 65 13.83 14.80 -10.48
C GLU A 65 13.46 13.84 -9.34
N ILE A 66 13.72 14.28 -8.10
CA ILE A 66 13.41 13.50 -6.91
C ILE A 66 12.06 13.98 -6.36
N PHE A 67 11.15 13.03 -6.19
CA PHE A 67 9.84 13.27 -5.58
C PHE A 67 9.75 12.56 -4.23
N LYS A 68 9.03 13.18 -3.31
CA LYS A 68 8.63 12.59 -2.04
C LYS A 68 7.14 12.31 -1.99
N LEU A 69 6.76 11.32 -1.21
CA LEU A 69 5.37 10.97 -0.96
C LEU A 69 4.96 11.55 0.40
N ASP A 70 4.02 12.49 0.37
CA ASP A 70 3.39 13.04 1.56
C ASP A 70 2.22 12.15 1.97
N ILE A 71 2.25 11.69 3.22
CA ILE A 71 1.31 10.69 3.73
C ILE A 71 0.15 11.42 4.39
N GLU A 72 -1.01 11.42 3.74
CA GLU A 72 -2.22 12.04 4.28
C GLU A 72 -3.11 11.03 5.00
N ASN A 73 -3.50 9.95 4.32
CA ASN A 73 -4.34 8.91 4.90
C ASN A 73 -3.70 7.54 4.69
N LEU A 74 -3.44 6.86 5.81
CA LEU A 74 -2.83 5.55 5.83
C LEU A 74 -3.82 4.54 6.43
N PHE A 75 -4.00 3.43 5.72
CA PHE A 75 -4.81 2.31 6.17
C PHE A 75 -3.95 1.05 6.16
N LEU A 76 -3.89 0.37 7.30
CA LEU A 76 -3.24 -0.93 7.41
C LEU A 76 -4.28 -2.02 7.23
N LEU A 77 -4.02 -2.92 6.28
CA LEU A 77 -4.77 -4.16 6.09
C LEU A 77 -3.86 -5.29 6.57
N ASP A 78 -4.05 -5.72 7.82
CA ASP A 78 -3.26 -6.77 8.46
C ASP A 78 -4.03 -8.08 8.66
N TRP A 79 -5.37 -8.06 8.66
CA TRP A 79 -6.20 -9.27 8.78
C TRP A 79 -7.64 -9.05 8.29
N TYR A 80 -8.49 -10.08 8.42
CA TYR A 80 -9.94 -9.95 8.29
C TYR A 80 -10.50 -8.89 9.26
N GLY A 81 -11.57 -8.22 8.87
CA GLY A 81 -12.21 -7.17 9.69
C GLY A 81 -12.09 -5.75 9.12
N GLY A 82 -11.43 -5.58 7.98
CA GLY A 82 -11.37 -4.31 7.25
C GLY A 82 -10.15 -3.45 7.58
N PRO A 83 -10.04 -2.25 6.98
CA PRO A 83 -8.88 -1.37 7.13
C PRO A 83 -8.80 -0.76 8.53
N LYS A 84 -7.62 -0.86 9.15
CA LYS A 84 -7.28 -0.14 10.38
C LYS A 84 -6.69 1.23 10.01
N PRO A 85 -7.35 2.35 10.35
CA PRO A 85 -6.79 3.68 10.08
C PRO A 85 -5.54 3.88 10.95
N LEU A 86 -4.50 4.45 10.35
CA LEU A 86 -3.26 4.80 11.03
C LEU A 86 -2.94 6.27 10.78
N THR A 87 -2.55 6.99 11.82
CA THR A 87 -2.08 8.37 11.66
C THR A 87 -0.63 8.40 11.17
N PRO A 88 -0.20 9.45 10.44
CA PRO A 88 1.21 9.60 10.06
C PRO A 88 2.15 9.58 11.26
N LYS A 89 1.72 10.15 12.40
CA LYS A 89 2.49 10.11 13.65
C LYS A 89 2.73 8.67 14.13
N GLU A 90 1.70 7.83 14.11
CA GLU A 90 1.83 6.41 14.47
C GLU A 90 2.74 5.65 13.51
N TYR A 91 2.68 5.97 12.21
CA TYR A 91 3.55 5.38 11.22
C TYR A 91 5.03 5.71 11.45
N PHE A 92 5.36 6.98 11.71
CA PHE A 92 6.74 7.43 11.92
C PHE A 92 7.28 7.13 13.33
N ARG A 93 6.41 6.85 14.30
CA ARG A 93 6.78 6.55 15.70
C ARG A 93 7.26 5.11 15.90
N TYR A 94 7.70 4.40 14.86
CA TYR A 94 8.06 2.99 15.02
C TYR A 94 9.27 2.83 15.97
N GLU A 95 8.99 2.62 17.26
CA GLU A 95 9.77 1.74 18.13
C GLU A 95 9.34 0.31 17.80
N GLU A 96 10.32 -0.57 17.63
CA GLU A 96 10.13 -2.00 17.38
C GLU A 96 9.34 -2.62 18.54
N LYS A 97 8.01 -2.61 18.44
CA LYS A 97 7.19 -3.41 19.33
C LYS A 97 7.25 -4.83 18.81
N GLU A 98 8.03 -5.65 19.51
CA GLU A 98 7.97 -7.11 19.53
C GLU A 98 6.54 -7.54 19.19
N ILE A 99 6.41 -8.18 18.04
CA ILE A 99 5.15 -8.69 17.54
C ILE A 99 4.75 -9.77 18.56
N HIS A 100 3.80 -9.47 19.45
CA HIS A 100 3.24 -10.49 20.33
C HIS A 100 2.57 -11.52 19.45
N SER A 101 3.30 -12.60 19.15
CA SER A 101 2.79 -13.77 18.47
C SER A 101 1.88 -14.49 19.45
N TYR A 102 0.58 -14.36 19.21
CA TYR A 102 -0.56 -15.10 19.80
C TYR A 102 -0.62 -15.26 21.32
#